data_AF-A0A9X8QZC1-F1
#
_entry.id   AF-A0A9X8QZC1-F1
#
_cell.length_a   1.000
_cell.length_b   1.000
_cell.length_c   1.000
_cell.angle_alpha   90.00
_cell.angle_beta   90.00
_cell.angle_gamma   90.00
#
_symmetry.space_group_name_H-M   'P 1'
#
loop_
_entity.id
_entity.type
_entity.pdbx_description
1 polymer ?
#
loop_
_entity_poly.entity_id
_entity_poly.type
_entity_poly.pdbx_seq_one_letter_code
_entity_poly.pdbx_strand_id
1 'polypeptide(L)'
;MDFTLTAAEETVVRHVALRLQAGVPPSDDDVADELGDEARPLLQSLLDKGWLVVGEGRTLTLSTIARAVVADRGDAGEPQS
;
A
#
# COMPACT_ATOMS: atom_id res chain seq x y z
N MET A 1 8.99 -11.72 10.19
CA MET A 1 8.01 -10.93 9.41
C MET A 1 7.87 -11.61 8.07
N ASP A 2 6.64 -11.99 7.71
CA ASP A 2 6.33 -12.53 6.39
C ASP A 2 5.92 -11.35 5.50
N PHE A 3 6.68 -11.14 4.43
CA PHE A 3 6.41 -10.07 3.47
C PHE A 3 5.65 -10.58 2.25
N THR A 4 5.09 -11.79 2.30
CA THR A 4 4.34 -12.34 1.19
C THR A 4 2.97 -11.68 1.11
N LEU A 5 2.72 -11.03 -0.03
CA LEU A 5 1.43 -10.45 -0.38
C LEU A 5 0.60 -11.45 -1.18
N THR A 6 -0.67 -11.56 -0.84
CA THR A 6 -1.69 -12.12 -1.73
C THR A 6 -1.99 -11.13 -2.87
N ALA A 7 -2.63 -11.59 -3.96
CA ALA A 7 -3.01 -10.72 -5.07
C ALA A 7 -3.94 -9.56 -4.65
N ALA A 8 -4.82 -9.82 -3.67
CA ALA A 8 -5.71 -8.81 -3.13
C ALA A 8 -4.94 -7.76 -2.30
N GLU A 9 -4.03 -8.20 -1.43
CA GLU A 9 -3.17 -7.30 -0.66
C GLU A 9 -2.23 -6.49 -1.58
N GLU A 10 -1.70 -7.09 -2.64
CA GLU A 10 -0.88 -6.39 -3.63
C GLU A 10 -1.67 -5.28 -4.33
N THR A 11 -2.95 -5.53 -4.65
CA THR A 11 -3.84 -4.51 -5.23
C THR A 11 -4.00 -3.32 -4.29
N VAL A 12 -4.23 -3.58 -3.00
CA VAL A 12 -4.34 -2.53 -1.97
C VAL A 12 -3.04 -1.76 -1.80
N VAL A 13 -1.89 -2.45 -1.71
CA VAL A 13 -0.57 -1.81 -1.60
C VAL A 13 -0.29 -0.91 -2.80
N ARG A 14 -0.58 -1.37 -4.03
CA ARG A 14 -0.43 -0.55 -5.24
C ARG A 14 -1.34 0.66 -5.23
N HIS A 15 -2.59 0.50 -4.78
CA HIS A 15 -3.53 1.60 -4.67
C HIS A 15 -3.03 2.69 -3.69
N VAL A 16 -2.62 2.29 -2.49
CA VAL A 16 -2.04 3.22 -1.50
C VAL A 16 -0.77 3.88 -2.05
N ALA A 17 0.10 3.13 -2.73
CA ALA A 17 1.31 3.67 -3.35
C ALA A 17 1.00 4.76 -4.39
N LEU A 18 -0.03 4.57 -5.23
CA LEU A 18 -0.45 5.55 -6.23
C LEU A 18 -1.00 6.83 -5.55
N ARG A 19 -1.80 6.67 -4.50
CA ARG A 19 -2.33 7.78 -3.69
C ARG A 19 -1.21 8.60 -3.04
N LEU A 20 -0.19 7.92 -2.49
CA LEU A 20 1.00 8.57 -1.93
C LEU A 20 1.80 9.32 -2.99
N GLN A 21 1.95 8.75 -4.20
CA GLN A 21 2.62 9.43 -5.31
C GLN A 21 1.86 10.68 -5.78
N ALA A 22 0.52 10.66 -5.71
CA ALA A 22 -0.31 11.82 -5.96
C ALA A 22 -0.27 12.87 -4.83
N GLY A 23 0.46 12.59 -3.73
CA GLY A 23 0.57 13.48 -2.57
C GLY A 23 -0.65 13.49 -1.64
N VAL A 24 -1.55 12.51 -1.79
CA VAL A 24 -2.79 12.43 -1.01
C VAL A 24 -2.80 11.07 -0.28
N PRO A 25 -2.20 10.98 0.93
CA PRO A 25 -2.18 9.74 1.68
C PRO A 25 -3.62 9.35 2.11
N PRO A 26 -4.11 8.16 1.76
CA PRO A 26 -5.50 7.77 1.99
C PRO A 26 -5.69 7.25 3.43
N SER A 27 -6.86 7.42 4.01
CA SER A 27 -7.27 6.71 5.23
C SER A 27 -7.78 5.30 4.92
N ASP A 28 -8.01 4.50 5.96
CA ASP A 28 -8.66 3.19 5.83
C ASP A 28 -10.08 3.29 5.27
N ASP A 29 -10.81 4.35 5.62
CA ASP A 29 -12.14 4.64 5.08
C ASP A 29 -12.07 5.01 3.59
N ASP A 30 -11.12 5.86 3.18
CA ASP A 30 -10.96 6.22 1.75
C ASP A 30 -10.68 4.99 0.88
N VAL A 31 -9.80 4.09 1.36
CA VAL A 31 -9.50 2.85 0.63
C VAL A 31 -10.72 1.92 0.58
N ALA A 32 -11.50 1.84 1.65
CA ALA A 32 -12.73 1.05 1.68
C ALA A 32 -13.82 1.63 0.76
N ASP A 33 -13.93 2.94 0.65
CA ASP A 33 -14.86 3.61 -0.26
C ASP A 33 -14.48 3.35 -1.74
N GLU A 34 -13.19 3.21 -2.04
CA GLU A 34 -12.69 3.02 -3.41
C GLU A 34 -12.60 1.56 -3.85
N LEU A 35 -12.12 0.68 -2.97
CA LEU A 35 -11.90 -0.75 -3.25
C LEU A 35 -13.01 -1.64 -2.69
N GLY A 36 -13.92 -1.10 -1.89
CA GLY A 36 -14.96 -1.81 -1.17
C GLY A 36 -14.57 -2.19 0.26
N ASP A 37 -15.57 -2.48 1.09
CA ASP A 37 -15.37 -2.84 2.51
C ASP A 37 -14.53 -4.11 2.71
N GLU A 38 -14.40 -4.96 1.69
CA GLU A 38 -13.51 -6.12 1.70
C GLU A 38 -12.02 -5.72 1.79
N ALA A 39 -11.68 -4.47 1.52
CA ALA A 39 -10.32 -3.94 1.70
C ALA A 39 -9.95 -3.74 3.17
N ARG A 40 -10.91 -3.51 4.07
CA ARG A 40 -10.66 -3.29 5.50
C ARG A 40 -9.89 -4.44 6.18
N PRO A 41 -10.27 -5.73 6.03
CA PRO A 41 -9.46 -6.82 6.58
C PRO A 41 -8.09 -6.96 5.90
N LEU A 42 -7.95 -6.59 4.63
CA LEU A 42 -6.65 -6.60 3.93
C LEU A 42 -5.73 -5.51 4.46
N LEU A 43 -6.25 -4.32 4.73
CA LEU A 43 -5.52 -3.22 5.36
C LEU A 43 -5.00 -3.61 6.74
N GLN A 44 -5.84 -4.27 7.56
CA GLN A 44 -5.41 -4.79 8.85
C GLN A 44 -4.29 -5.82 8.71
N SER A 45 -4.42 -6.79 7.79
CA SER A 45 -3.36 -7.76 7.48
C SER A 45 -2.05 -7.08 7.06
N LEU A 46 -2.13 -6.04 6.22
CA LEU A 46 -0.97 -5.28 5.76
C LEU A 46 -0.30 -4.48 6.89
N LEU A 47 -1.08 -3.93 7.82
CA LEU A 47 -0.56 -3.28 9.03
C LEU A 47 0.15 -4.30 9.93
N ASP A 48 -0.46 -5.45 10.16
CA ASP A 48 0.09 -6.52 10.99
C ASP A 48 1.38 -7.12 10.40
N LYS A 49 1.45 -7.23 9.07
CA LYS A 49 2.67 -7.65 8.34
C LYS A 49 3.74 -6.57 8.28
N GLY A 50 3.43 -5.32 8.63
CA GLY A 50 4.35 -4.18 8.57
C GLY A 50 4.57 -3.59 7.18
N TRP A 51 3.62 -3.82 6.26
CA TRP A 51 3.61 -3.19 4.92
C TRP A 51 3.09 -1.76 4.96
N LEU A 52 2.04 -1.54 5.76
CA LEU A 52 1.47 -0.23 6.01
C LEU A 52 1.84 0.26 7.40
N VAL A 53 1.88 1.57 7.56
CA VAL A 53 1.97 2.24 8.86
C VAL A 53 0.98 3.41 8.88
N VAL A 54 0.37 3.62 10.05
CA VAL A 54 -0.51 4.76 10.29
C VAL A 54 0.35 5.99 10.52
N GLY A 55 0.28 6.95 9.60
CA GLY A 55 0.95 8.24 9.66
C GLY A 55 0.13 9.29 10.40
N GLU A 56 0.50 10.55 10.20
CA GLU A 56 -0.22 11.68 10.78
C GLU A 56 -1.66 11.76 10.26
N GLY A 57 -2.58 12.20 11.11
CA GLY A 57 -3.99 12.33 10.74
C GLY A 57 -4.70 11.00 10.47
N ARG A 58 -4.17 9.86 10.97
CA ARG A 58 -4.69 8.50 10.70
C ARG A 58 -4.63 8.10 9.21
N THR A 59 -3.75 8.72 8.45
CA THR A 59 -3.54 8.36 7.06
C THR A 59 -2.64 7.12 6.94
N LEU A 60 -2.84 6.33 5.91
CA LEU A 60 -2.06 5.14 5.62
C LEU A 60 -0.86 5.51 4.76
N THR A 61 0.31 5.04 5.18
CA THR A 61 1.57 5.20 4.43
C THR A 61 2.28 3.86 4.30
N LEU A 62 3.16 3.74 3.32
CA LEU A 62 3.99 2.54 3.16
C LEU A 62 5.16 2.58 4.15
N SER A 63 5.46 1.42 4.76
CA SER A 63 6.67 1.27 5.57
C SER A 63 7.93 1.44 4.72
N THR A 64 9.07 1.75 5.35
CA THR A 64 10.35 1.92 4.64
C THR A 64 10.69 0.73 3.75
N ILE A 65 10.44 -0.50 4.24
CA ILE A 65 10.69 -1.73 3.49
C ILE A 65 9.69 -1.86 2.33
N ALA A 66 8.40 -1.62 2.59
CA ALA A 66 7.37 -1.67 1.55
C ALA A 66 7.64 -0.66 0.43
N ARG A 67 8.11 0.55 0.76
CA ARG A 67 8.50 1.57 -0.23
C ARG A 67 9.65 1.08 -1.11
N ALA A 68 10.67 0.45 -0.53
CA ALA A 68 11.79 -0.10 -1.31
C ALA A 68 11.32 -1.20 -2.27
N VAL A 69 10.45 -2.11 -1.81
CA VAL A 69 9.92 -3.21 -2.65
C VAL A 69 8.99 -2.70 -3.75
N VAL A 70 8.13 -1.72 -3.45
CA VAL A 70 7.23 -1.11 -4.44
C VAL A 70 8.03 -0.31 -5.48
N ALA A 71 9.07 0.42 -5.05
CA ALA A 71 9.95 1.16 -5.96
C ALA A 71 10.71 0.21 -6.90
N ASP A 72 11.29 -0.87 -6.38
CA ASP A 72 12.01 -1.88 -7.17
C ASP A 72 11.10 -2.56 -8.23
N ARG A 73 9.85 -2.89 -7.85
CA ARG A 73 8.86 -3.41 -8.82
C ARG A 73 8.35 -2.37 -9.81
N GLY A 74 8.41 -1.08 -9.47
CA GLY A 74 8.04 0.02 -10.38
C GLY A 74 9.13 0.28 -11.42
N ASP A 75 10.40 0.19 -10.99
CA ASP A 75 11.59 0.44 -11.83
C ASP A 75 11.85 -0.70 -12.84
N ALA A 76 11.43 -1.94 -12.49
CA ALA A 76 11.48 -3.09 -13.40
C ALA A 76 10.59 -2.94 -14.67
N GLY A 77 9.88 -1.81 -14.84
CA GLY A 77 9.05 -1.49 -16.00
C GLY A 77 9.72 -0.60 -17.07
N GLU A 78 10.92 -0.05 -16.85
CA GLU A 78 11.59 0.77 -17.85
C GLU A 78 12.87 0.09 -18.39
N PRO A 79 12.87 -0.45 -19.63
CA PRO A 79 14.13 -0.60 -20.33
C PRO A 79 14.60 0.81 -20.69
N GLN A 80 15.62 1.33 -19.99
CA GLN A 80 16.39 2.45 -20.50
C GLN A 80 16.92 2.04 -21.89
N SER A 81 16.45 2.72 -22.93
CA SER A 81 16.96 2.70 -24.30
C SER A 81 17.08 4.12 -24.82
#